data_AF-A0A369VQJ9-F1
#
_entry.id   AF-A0A369VQJ9-F1
#
_cell.length_a   1.000
_cell.length_b   1.000
_cell.length_c   1.000
_cell.angle_alpha   90.00
_cell.angle_beta   90.00
_cell.angle_gamma   90.00
#
_symmetry.space_group_name_H-M   'P 1'
#
loop_
_entity.id
_entity.type
_entity.pdbx_description
1 polymer ?
#
loop_
_entity_poly.entity_id
_entity_poly.type
_entity_poly.pdbx_seq_one_letter_code
_entity_poly.pdbx_strand_id
1 'polypeptide(L)'
;MELTSALPDVSPYLQYSFILPAGLTILGWFVVARQTDRREFRKELREQLKELRTSMDEVRLRSAAYWLWEDVKTSGPSAIALSSEVKRLSRYLRNLESAGLRFESTGLIIAIRSLATGGDFQSRSRVRSEADEERLEDLSGAIEDALSRVDNAFYSYFAPSKRRCLRWLPLGGALLMVRE
;
A
#
# COMPACT_ATOMS: atom_id res chain seq x y z
N MET A 1 -56.28 -50.42 31.49
CA MET A 1 -55.64 -50.60 30.16
C MET A 1 -54.87 -49.33 29.87
N GLU A 2 -53.62 -49.27 30.31
CA GLU A 2 -52.72 -48.16 30.01
C GLU A 2 -51.96 -48.51 28.73
N LEU A 3 -52.23 -47.76 27.66
CA LEU A 3 -51.49 -47.82 26.42
C LEU A 3 -50.25 -46.92 26.58
N THR A 4 -49.16 -47.47 27.10
CA THR A 4 -47.85 -46.84 27.04
C THR A 4 -47.37 -46.89 25.59
N SER A 5 -47.57 -45.78 24.86
CA SER A 5 -47.03 -45.55 23.53
C SER A 5 -45.50 -45.46 23.60
N ALA A 6 -44.82 -46.48 23.10
CA ALA A 6 -43.38 -46.44 22.88
C ALA A 6 -43.09 -45.37 21.82
N LEU A 7 -42.56 -44.22 22.24
CA LEU A 7 -42.06 -43.21 21.33
C LEU A 7 -40.84 -43.77 20.58
N PRO A 8 -40.74 -43.59 19.25
CA PRO A 8 -39.61 -44.07 18.47
C PRO A 8 -38.35 -43.34 18.93
N ASP A 9 -37.30 -44.11 19.24
CA ASP A 9 -35.98 -43.60 19.56
C ASP A 9 -35.40 -42.89 18.33
N VAL A 10 -35.55 -41.57 18.27
CA VAL A 10 -35.02 -40.77 17.17
C VAL A 10 -33.51 -40.75 17.30
N SER A 11 -32.87 -41.55 16.46
CA SER A 11 -31.42 -41.66 16.33
C SER A 11 -30.75 -40.27 16.29
N PRO A 12 -29.87 -39.95 17.25
CA PRO A 12 -29.27 -38.62 17.39
C PRO A 12 -28.47 -38.17 16.16
N TYR A 13 -28.05 -39.12 15.31
CA TYR A 13 -27.33 -38.85 14.07
C TYR A 13 -28.14 -38.02 13.04
N LEU A 14 -29.48 -38.08 13.09
CA LEU A 14 -30.35 -37.27 12.22
C LEU A 14 -30.37 -35.78 12.57
N GLN A 15 -30.03 -35.40 13.81
CA GLN A 15 -29.99 -33.99 14.19
C GLN A 15 -28.69 -33.30 13.73
N TYR A 16 -27.56 -34.01 13.75
CA TYR A 16 -26.27 -33.47 13.34
C TYR A 16 -26.11 -33.33 11.82
N SER A 17 -26.89 -34.07 11.03
CA SER A 17 -26.82 -34.05 9.57
C SER A 17 -27.18 -32.69 8.95
N PHE A 18 -28.00 -31.88 9.63
CA PHE A 18 -28.38 -30.54 9.17
C PHE A 18 -27.48 -29.42 9.72
N ILE A 19 -26.93 -29.61 10.93
CA ILE A 19 -26.11 -28.59 11.59
C ILE A 19 -24.73 -28.49 10.94
N LEU A 20 -24.13 -29.61 10.55
CA LEU A 20 -22.79 -29.64 9.96
C LEU A 20 -22.70 -28.90 8.60
N PRO A 21 -23.60 -29.13 7.62
CA PRO A 21 -23.59 -28.38 6.37
C PRO A 21 -23.82 -26.88 6.56
N ALA A 22 -24.72 -26.50 7.48
CA ALA A 22 -24.97 -25.10 7.80
C ALA A 22 -23.73 -24.42 8.39
N GLY A 23 -23.06 -25.07 9.35
CA GLY A 23 -21.81 -24.57 9.94
C GLY A 23 -20.67 -24.43 8.93
N LEU A 24 -20.50 -25.43 8.05
CA LEU A 24 -19.52 -25.37 6.95
C LEU A 24 -19.82 -24.24 5.97
N THR A 25 -21.10 -23.99 5.67
CA THR A 25 -21.51 -22.91 4.78
C THR A 25 -21.17 -21.55 5.39
N ILE A 26 -21.46 -21.34 6.68
CA ILE A 26 -21.14 -20.10 7.40
C ILE A 26 -19.63 -19.87 7.44
N LEU A 27 -18.84 -20.91 7.77
CA LEU A 27 -17.38 -20.83 7.76
C LEU A 27 -16.84 -20.52 6.36
N GLY A 28 -17.40 -21.13 5.32
CA GLY A 28 -17.04 -20.86 3.93
C GLY A 28 -17.27 -19.39 3.55
N TRP A 29 -18.43 -18.85 3.91
CA TRP A 29 -18.76 -17.44 3.70
C TRP A 29 -17.80 -16.50 4.43
N PHE A 30 -17.44 -16.80 5.67
CA PHE A 30 -16.49 -15.99 6.44
C PHE A 30 -15.10 -15.95 5.78
N VAL A 31 -14.62 -17.08 5.25
CA VAL A 31 -13.35 -17.14 4.52
C VAL A 31 -13.41 -16.32 3.24
N VAL A 32 -14.49 -16.44 2.45
CA VAL A 32 -14.66 -15.69 1.20
C VAL A 32 -14.76 -14.19 1.48
N ALA A 33 -15.57 -13.77 2.45
CA ALA A 33 -15.72 -12.38 2.85
C ALA A 33 -14.35 -11.77 3.22
N ARG A 34 -13.60 -12.44 4.10
CA ARG A 34 -12.26 -11.99 4.52
C ARG A 34 -11.27 -11.90 3.35
N GLN A 35 -11.37 -12.78 2.35
CA GLN A 35 -10.52 -12.70 1.16
C GLN A 35 -10.89 -11.53 0.25
N THR A 36 -12.18 -11.25 0.10
CA THR A 36 -12.70 -10.09 -0.64
C THR A 36 -12.24 -8.79 0.01
N ASP A 37 -12.44 -8.63 1.32
CA ASP A 37 -12.02 -7.44 2.06
C ASP A 37 -10.53 -7.17 1.91
N ARG A 38 -9.69 -8.22 2.03
CA ARG A 38 -8.25 -8.11 1.83
C ARG A 38 -7.87 -7.68 0.41
N ARG A 39 -8.61 -8.15 -0.59
CA ARG A 39 -8.37 -7.79 -1.99
C ARG A 39 -8.75 -6.34 -2.26
N GLU A 40 -9.87 -5.89 -1.71
CA GLU A 40 -10.35 -4.51 -1.84
C GLU A 40 -9.43 -3.54 -1.12
N PHE A 41 -9.07 -3.83 0.13
CA PHE A 41 -8.10 -3.04 0.89
C PHE A 41 -6.75 -2.93 0.17
N ARG A 42 -6.26 -4.02 -0.43
CA ARG A 42 -5.03 -3.99 -1.24
C ARG A 42 -5.16 -3.09 -2.48
N LYS A 43 -6.33 -3.04 -3.11
CA LYS A 43 -6.56 -2.15 -4.27
C LYS A 43 -6.57 -0.69 -3.83
N GLU A 44 -7.27 -0.39 -2.74
CA GLU A 44 -7.34 0.95 -2.17
C GLU A 44 -5.94 1.48 -1.82
N LEU A 45 -5.12 0.68 -1.13
CA LEU A 45 -3.75 1.06 -0.82
C LEU A 45 -2.86 1.27 -2.05
N ARG A 46 -3.07 0.49 -3.13
CA ARG A 46 -2.35 0.76 -4.39
C ARG A 46 -2.75 2.09 -5.02
N GLU A 47 -4.03 2.44 -4.97
CA GLU A 47 -4.49 3.72 -5.51
C GLU A 47 -3.88 4.88 -4.70
N GLN A 48 -3.87 4.77 -3.37
CA GLN A 48 -3.20 5.75 -2.51
C GLN A 48 -1.69 5.85 -2.80
N LEU A 49 -1.01 4.74 -3.07
CA LEU A 49 0.42 4.73 -3.45
C LEU A 49 0.65 5.40 -4.81
N LYS A 50 -0.27 5.19 -5.76
CA LYS A 50 -0.24 5.87 -7.06
C LYS A 50 -0.45 7.38 -6.91
N GLU A 51 -1.42 7.80 -6.09
CA GLU A 51 -1.62 9.21 -5.76
C GLU A 51 -0.40 9.82 -5.06
N LEU A 52 0.24 9.08 -4.15
CA LEU A 52 1.47 9.51 -3.49
C LEU A 52 2.58 9.75 -4.51
N ARG A 53 2.79 8.83 -5.46
CA ARG A 53 3.80 8.99 -6.52
C ARG A 53 3.53 10.25 -7.35
N THR A 54 2.28 10.45 -7.79
CA THR A 54 1.90 11.69 -8.49
C THR A 54 2.17 12.94 -7.65
N SER A 55 1.87 12.91 -6.36
CA SER A 55 2.14 14.04 -5.46
C SER A 55 3.63 14.30 -5.27
N MET A 56 4.47 13.27 -5.23
CA MET A 56 5.94 13.43 -5.20
C MET A 56 6.49 14.03 -6.49
N ASP A 57 5.98 13.59 -7.65
CA ASP A 57 6.35 14.18 -8.94
C ASP A 57 5.92 15.65 -9.03
N GLU A 58 4.74 16.01 -8.50
CA GLU A 58 4.28 17.39 -8.39
C GLU A 58 5.18 18.24 -7.47
N VAL A 59 5.63 17.69 -6.33
CA VAL A 59 6.59 18.37 -5.45
C VAL A 59 7.90 18.62 -6.20
N ARG A 60 8.44 17.62 -6.90
CA ARG A 60 9.67 17.75 -7.71
C ARG A 60 9.51 18.85 -8.77
N LEU A 61 8.40 18.84 -9.51
CA LEU A 61 8.14 19.82 -10.57
C LEU A 61 7.96 21.24 -10.02
N ARG A 62 7.24 21.41 -8.91
CA ARG A 62 7.06 22.72 -8.26
C ARG A 62 8.35 23.23 -7.61
N SER A 63 9.16 22.35 -7.04
CA SER A 63 10.50 22.69 -6.57
C SER A 63 11.37 23.15 -7.72
N ALA A 64 11.41 22.42 -8.84
CA ALA A 64 12.17 22.83 -10.02
C ALA A 64 11.70 24.18 -10.58
N ALA A 65 10.39 24.40 -10.69
CA ALA A 65 9.84 25.68 -11.13
C ALA A 65 10.24 26.84 -10.20
N TYR A 66 10.14 26.63 -8.88
CA TYR A 66 10.53 27.62 -7.89
C TYR A 66 12.03 27.93 -7.95
N TRP A 67 12.89 26.92 -8.01
CA TRP A 67 14.35 27.09 -7.95
C TRP A 67 14.97 27.54 -9.27
N LEU A 68 14.51 27.03 -10.41
CA LEU A 68 15.15 27.26 -11.71
C LEU A 68 14.53 28.39 -12.53
N TRP A 69 13.22 28.57 -12.46
CA TRP A 69 12.50 29.37 -13.48
C TRP A 69 11.93 30.68 -12.95
N GLU A 70 11.81 30.84 -11.64
CA GLU A 70 11.04 31.95 -11.09
C GLU A 70 11.91 33.11 -10.60
N ASP A 71 11.57 34.30 -11.07
CA ASP A 71 12.13 35.55 -10.55
C ASP A 71 11.69 35.78 -9.11
N VAL A 72 12.58 36.35 -8.31
CA VAL A 72 12.38 36.65 -6.88
C VAL A 72 11.12 37.48 -6.61
N LYS A 73 10.69 38.30 -7.58
CA LYS A 73 9.47 39.14 -7.46
C LYS A 73 8.18 38.35 -7.65
N THR A 74 8.21 37.26 -8.42
CA THR A 74 7.06 36.41 -8.71
C THR A 74 7.03 35.13 -7.90
N SER A 75 8.03 34.88 -7.04
CA SER A 75 8.22 33.61 -6.35
C SER A 75 7.22 33.26 -5.23
N GLY A 76 6.36 34.21 -4.85
CA GLY A 76 5.40 34.04 -3.76
C GLY A 76 4.38 32.91 -4.00
N PRO A 77 3.59 32.96 -5.09
CA PRO A 77 2.59 31.95 -5.42
C PRO A 77 3.17 30.53 -5.53
N SER A 78 4.31 30.34 -6.19
CA SER A 78 4.90 29.01 -6.32
C SER A 78 5.47 28.47 -5.00
N ALA A 79 6.01 29.33 -4.12
CA ALA A 79 6.39 28.91 -2.78
C ALA A 79 5.19 28.46 -1.95
N ILE A 80 4.05 29.17 -2.05
CA ILE A 80 2.81 28.76 -1.38
C ILE A 80 2.33 27.42 -1.95
N ALA A 81 2.32 27.29 -3.28
CA ALA A 81 1.93 26.07 -3.98
C ALA A 81 2.84 24.87 -3.64
N LEU A 82 4.14 25.08 -3.50
CA LEU A 82 5.08 24.04 -3.09
C LEU A 82 4.84 23.62 -1.63
N SER A 83 4.67 24.59 -0.72
CA SER A 83 4.37 24.33 0.68
C SER A 83 3.06 23.55 0.86
N SER A 84 2.03 23.86 0.06
CA SER A 84 0.78 23.10 0.08
C SER A 84 0.95 21.66 -0.39
N GLU A 85 1.76 21.41 -1.43
CA GLU A 85 2.00 20.02 -1.88
C GLU A 85 2.84 19.24 -0.87
N VAL A 86 3.87 19.82 -0.29
CA VAL A 86 4.66 19.16 0.77
C VAL A 86 3.76 18.81 1.97
N LYS A 87 2.81 19.69 2.32
CA LYS A 87 1.83 19.40 3.37
C LYS A 87 0.88 18.28 2.95
N ARG A 88 0.42 18.25 1.69
CA ARG A 88 -0.42 17.17 1.15
C ARG A 88 0.30 15.83 1.16
N LEU A 89 1.56 15.80 0.71
CA LEU A 89 2.45 14.65 0.76
C LEU A 89 2.57 14.09 2.18
N SER A 90 2.77 14.96 3.17
CA SER A 90 2.87 14.53 4.59
C SER A 90 1.60 13.84 5.10
N ARG A 91 0.42 14.24 4.60
CA ARG A 91 -0.85 13.59 4.93
C ARG A 91 -0.95 12.21 4.29
N TYR A 92 -0.58 12.07 3.02
CA TYR A 92 -0.57 10.76 2.35
C TYR A 92 0.34 9.76 3.05
N LEU A 93 1.58 10.16 3.39
CA LEU A 93 2.51 9.29 4.09
C LEU A 93 1.98 8.86 5.48
N ARG A 94 1.38 9.78 6.23
CA ARG A 94 0.75 9.46 7.52
C ARG A 94 -0.47 8.55 7.38
N ASN A 95 -1.29 8.75 6.34
CA ASN A 95 -2.44 7.90 6.08
C ASN A 95 -2.02 6.46 5.78
N LEU A 96 -0.98 6.29 4.95
CA LEU A 96 -0.40 4.99 4.64
C LEU A 96 0.17 4.29 5.90
N GLU A 97 0.85 5.04 6.77
CA GLU A 97 1.32 4.53 8.05
C GLU A 97 0.16 4.12 8.97
N SER A 98 -0.90 4.94 9.05
CA SER A 98 -2.10 4.62 9.84
C SER A 98 -2.88 3.42 9.31
N ALA A 99 -2.76 3.12 8.01
CA ALA A 99 -3.32 1.92 7.39
C ALA A 99 -2.52 0.64 7.72
N GLY A 100 -1.42 0.77 8.47
CA GLY A 100 -0.63 -0.34 8.99
C GLY A 100 0.64 -0.65 8.20
N LEU A 101 1.01 0.19 7.21
CA LEU A 101 2.30 0.09 6.55
C LEU A 101 3.40 0.59 7.50
N ARG A 102 4.42 -0.24 7.73
CA ARG A 102 5.50 0.08 8.67
C ARG A 102 6.69 0.68 7.93
N PHE A 103 6.86 1.98 8.05
CA PHE A 103 8.03 2.72 7.55
C PHE A 103 8.17 4.03 8.34
N GLU A 104 9.37 4.63 8.35
CA GLU A 104 9.63 5.88 9.07
C GLU A 104 9.17 7.10 8.25
N SER A 105 7.87 7.42 8.31
CA SER A 105 7.27 8.51 7.52
C SER A 105 7.85 9.88 7.87
N THR A 106 8.12 10.11 9.16
CA THR A 106 8.54 11.42 9.68
C THR A 106 9.92 11.81 9.16
N GLY A 107 10.89 10.88 9.16
CA GLY A 107 12.23 11.12 8.61
C GLY A 107 12.19 11.47 7.12
N LEU A 108 11.38 10.75 6.34
CA LEU A 108 11.20 11.01 4.91
C LEU A 108 10.57 12.38 4.63
N ILE A 109 9.54 12.75 5.40
CA ILE A 109 8.89 14.06 5.26
C ILE A 109 9.87 15.19 5.57
N ILE A 110 10.68 15.04 6.64
CA ILE A 110 11.67 16.06 7.03
C ILE A 110 12.72 16.21 5.93
N ALA A 111 13.26 15.09 5.43
CA ALA A 111 14.26 15.10 4.36
C ALA A 111 13.72 15.79 3.10
N ILE A 112 12.58 15.33 2.57
CA ILE A 112 11.97 15.90 1.36
C ILE A 112 11.64 17.39 1.57
N ARG A 113 11.06 17.75 2.71
CA ARG A 113 10.74 19.16 3.01
C ARG A 113 12.00 20.02 3.03
N SER A 114 13.05 19.57 3.72
CA SER A 114 14.29 20.32 3.86
C SER A 114 14.96 20.60 2.51
N LEU A 115 14.96 19.60 1.61
CA LEU A 115 15.50 19.71 0.26
C LEU A 115 14.60 20.55 -0.65
N ALA A 116 13.28 20.38 -0.56
CA ALA A 116 12.33 21.11 -1.40
C ALA A 116 12.27 22.60 -1.06
N THR A 117 12.27 22.97 0.23
CA THR A 117 12.13 24.38 0.65
C THR A 117 13.48 25.07 0.85
N GLY A 118 14.55 24.36 1.21
CA GLY A 118 15.85 24.98 1.49
C GLY A 118 15.82 25.99 2.64
N GLY A 119 16.93 26.72 2.83
CA GLY A 119 17.09 27.71 3.90
C GLY A 119 16.46 29.08 3.59
N ASP A 120 16.69 29.60 2.38
CA ASP A 120 16.18 30.91 1.94
C ASP A 120 14.74 30.86 1.39
N PHE A 121 13.96 29.85 1.81
CA PHE A 121 12.59 29.66 1.34
C PHE A 121 11.74 30.90 1.62
N GLN A 122 11.01 31.38 0.61
CA GLN A 122 10.19 32.60 0.70
C GLN A 122 10.98 33.88 1.02
N SER A 123 12.31 33.84 1.04
CA SER A 123 13.13 35.03 1.24
C SER A 123 13.07 35.94 0.01
N ARG A 124 12.90 37.25 0.25
CA ARG A 124 12.98 38.28 -0.79
C ARG A 124 14.40 38.53 -1.29
N SER A 125 15.41 38.02 -0.59
CA SER A 125 16.83 38.17 -0.95
C SER A 125 17.41 36.94 -1.64
N ARG A 126 16.56 35.98 -2.04
CA ARG A 126 17.03 34.75 -2.69
C ARG A 126 17.77 35.09 -3.99
N VAL A 127 18.94 34.50 -4.18
CA VAL A 127 19.68 34.54 -5.45
C VAL A 127 19.79 33.11 -5.96
N ARG A 128 19.56 32.91 -7.27
CA ARG A 128 19.75 31.60 -7.89
C ARG A 128 21.22 31.19 -7.79
N SER A 129 21.48 29.97 -7.34
CA SER A 129 22.82 29.41 -7.18
C SER A 129 22.95 28.06 -7.89
N GLU A 130 24.17 27.67 -8.27
CA GLU A 130 24.45 26.29 -8.74
C GLU A 130 24.10 25.24 -7.67
N ALA A 131 24.19 25.61 -6.40
CA ALA A 131 23.77 24.77 -5.27
C ALA A 131 22.26 24.43 -5.30
N ASP A 132 21.44 25.17 -6.06
CA ASP A 132 20.02 24.86 -6.23
C ASP A 132 19.81 23.65 -7.18
N GLU A 133 20.71 23.45 -8.15
CA GLU A 133 20.65 22.30 -9.07
C GLU A 133 21.05 21.01 -8.34
N GLU A 134 22.13 21.04 -7.56
CA GLU A 134 22.54 19.92 -6.69
C GLU A 134 21.43 19.52 -5.71
N ARG A 135 20.77 20.50 -5.07
CA ARG A 135 19.61 20.24 -4.20
C ARG A 135 18.45 19.55 -4.90
N LEU A 136 18.18 19.89 -6.16
CA LEU A 136 17.10 19.26 -6.93
C LEU A 136 17.44 17.81 -7.29
N GLU A 137 18.72 17.51 -7.51
CA GLU A 137 19.20 16.15 -7.69
C GLU A 137 19.06 15.35 -6.38
N ASP A 138 19.51 15.91 -5.26
CA ASP A 138 19.33 15.32 -3.92
C ASP A 138 17.85 15.09 -3.58
N LEU A 139 16.98 16.06 -3.91
CA LEU A 139 15.54 15.95 -3.74
C LEU A 139 14.98 14.78 -4.55
N SER A 140 15.45 14.61 -5.79
CA SER A 140 15.03 13.52 -6.66
C SER A 140 15.46 12.17 -6.08
N GLY A 141 16.70 12.06 -5.59
CA GLY A 141 17.18 10.85 -4.91
C GLY A 141 16.41 10.54 -3.62
N ALA A 142 16.11 11.55 -2.82
CA ALA A 142 15.32 11.40 -1.59
C ALA A 142 13.87 10.95 -1.88
N ILE A 143 13.26 11.44 -2.96
CA ILE A 143 11.94 11.00 -3.43
C ILE A 143 11.98 9.53 -3.87
N GLU A 144 12.98 9.13 -4.65
CA GLU A 144 13.12 7.76 -5.12
C GLU A 144 13.36 6.78 -3.97
N ASP A 145 14.19 7.14 -2.98
CA ASP A 145 14.38 6.36 -1.76
C ASP A 145 13.07 6.26 -0.97
N ALA A 146 12.33 7.37 -0.80
CA ALA A 146 11.04 7.36 -0.12
C ALA A 146 10.03 6.43 -0.80
N LEU A 147 9.91 6.50 -2.14
CA LEU A 147 9.04 5.60 -2.91
C LEU A 147 9.46 4.15 -2.76
N SER A 148 10.77 3.87 -2.84
CA SER A 148 11.31 2.51 -2.67
C SER A 148 10.98 1.94 -1.29
N ARG A 149 11.11 2.73 -0.23
CA ARG A 149 10.75 2.31 1.14
C ARG A 149 9.25 2.05 1.30
N VAL A 150 8.40 2.90 0.72
CA VAL A 150 6.95 2.72 0.74
C VAL A 150 6.53 1.49 -0.07
N ASP A 151 7.11 1.28 -1.25
CA ASP A 151 6.89 0.08 -2.07
C ASP A 151 7.32 -1.19 -1.31
N ASN A 152 8.49 -1.17 -0.67
CA ASN A 152 8.96 -2.29 0.15
C ASN A 152 8.03 -2.55 1.35
N ALA A 153 7.54 -1.51 2.02
CA ALA A 153 6.53 -1.65 3.08
C ALA A 153 5.23 -2.26 2.54
N PHE A 154 4.77 -1.84 1.36
CA PHE A 154 3.59 -2.39 0.71
C PHE A 154 3.76 -3.87 0.36
N TYR A 155 4.89 -4.26 -0.23
CA TYR A 155 5.16 -5.65 -0.62
C TYR A 155 5.45 -6.55 0.57
N SER A 156 6.02 -6.04 1.66
CA SER A 156 6.17 -6.82 2.89
C SER A 156 4.81 -7.08 3.56
N TYR A 157 3.90 -6.10 3.55
CA TYR A 157 2.56 -6.24 4.09
C TYR A 157 1.68 -7.18 3.24
N PHE A 158 1.73 -7.04 1.92
CA PHE A 158 1.00 -7.89 0.96
C PHE A 158 1.93 -8.85 0.24
N ALA A 159 2.79 -9.55 1.00
CA ALA A 159 3.75 -10.52 0.47
C ALA A 159 3.08 -11.28 -0.69
N PRO A 160 3.65 -11.20 -1.92
CA PRO A 160 3.06 -11.89 -3.05
C PRO A 160 2.92 -13.33 -2.57
N SER A 161 1.69 -13.84 -2.51
CA SER A 161 1.48 -15.22 -2.17
C SER A 161 2.41 -15.95 -3.11
N LYS A 162 3.46 -16.60 -2.57
CA LYS A 162 4.27 -17.52 -3.35
C LYS A 162 3.20 -18.41 -3.91
N ARG A 163 2.87 -18.20 -5.19
CA ARG A 163 1.93 -19.08 -5.86
C ARG A 163 2.70 -20.36 -5.71
N ARG A 164 2.24 -21.21 -4.79
CA ARG A 164 2.46 -22.62 -4.95
C ARG A 164 1.81 -22.81 -6.30
N CYS A 165 2.61 -22.69 -7.36
CA CYS A 165 2.55 -23.60 -8.46
C CYS A 165 2.58 -24.95 -7.75
N LEU A 166 1.42 -25.37 -7.26
CA LEU A 166 0.91 -26.70 -7.43
C LEU A 166 1.06 -26.90 -8.94
N ARG A 167 2.31 -27.17 -9.33
CA ARG A 167 2.66 -27.87 -10.53
C ARG A 167 1.80 -29.09 -10.35
N TRP A 168 0.68 -29.09 -11.07
CA TRP A 168 -0.14 -30.26 -11.22
C TRP A 168 0.84 -31.31 -11.72
N LEU A 169 1.42 -32.07 -10.78
CA LEU A 169 2.08 -33.32 -11.09
C LEU A 169 0.94 -34.09 -11.73
N PRO A 170 1.05 -34.44 -13.03
CA PRO A 170 0.01 -35.23 -13.67
C PRO A 170 -0.13 -36.51 -12.85
N LEU A 171 -1.22 -36.59 -12.07
CA LEU A 171 -1.68 -37.81 -11.42
C LEU A 171 -2.23 -38.68 -12.55
N GLY A 172 -1.33 -39.30 -13.31
CA GLY A 172 -1.68 -40.16 -14.43
C GLY A 172 -0.61 -40.16 -15.51
N GLY A 173 0.28 -41.15 -15.46
CA GLY A 173 1.23 -41.38 -16.54
C GLY A 173 2.36 -42.34 -16.20
N ALA A 174 2.00 -43.62 -16.05
CA ALA A 174 2.83 -44.80 -16.31
C ALA A 174 4.26 -44.87 -15.72
N LEU A 175 4.36 -45.77 -14.75
CA LEU A 175 5.50 -46.65 -14.54
C LEU A 175 5.97 -47.23 -15.90
N LEU A 176 7.08 -46.77 -16.45
CA LEU A 176 7.84 -47.50 -17.47
C LEU A 176 9.28 -47.61 -16.99
N MET A 177 9.62 -48.79 -16.47
CA MET A 177 11.00 -49.26 -16.39
C MET A 177 11.53 -49.33 -17.82
N VAL A 178 12.43 -48.42 -18.19
CA VAL A 178 13.37 -48.68 -19.27
C VAL A 178 14.57 -49.35 -18.63
N ARG A 179 14.64 -50.66 -18.81
CA ARG A 179 15.81 -51.48 -18.56
C ARG A 179 16.40 -51.74 -19.95
N GLU A 180 17.53 -51.12 -20.24
CA GLU A 180 18.63 -51.64 -21.06
C GLU A 180 19.85 -50.72 -20.92
#